data_AF-A0A8H2W900-F1
#
_entry.id   AF-A0A8H2W900-F1
#
_cell.length_a   1.000
_cell.length_b   1.000
_cell.length_c   1.000
_cell.angle_alpha   90.00
_cell.angle_beta   90.00
_cell.angle_gamma   90.00
#
_symmetry.space_group_name_H-M   'P 1'
#
loop_
_entity.id
_entity.type
_entity.pdbx_description
1 polymer ?
#
loop_
_entity_poly.entity_id
_entity_poly.type
_entity_poly.pdbx_seq_one_letter_code
_entity_poly.pdbx_strand_id
1 'polypeptide(L)'
;MNPAHNQAIVYVLNHENVPEDRFGWAEAFETWRQRRGAHVVWTHEPTPSNEWCATATFGANVINGTGATIQEARKNAVINIERANILH
;
A
#
# COMPACT_ATOMS: atom_id res chain seq x y z
N MET A 1 20.40 -20.64 -31.78
CA MET A 1 18.95 -20.58 -32.03
C MET A 1 18.30 -19.79 -30.91
N ASN A 2 17.22 -19.10 -31.27
CA ASN A 2 16.53 -17.97 -30.65
C ASN A 2 16.00 -18.16 -29.20
N PRO A 3 15.52 -17.09 -28.55
CA PRO A 3 15.78 -16.77 -27.15
C PRO A 3 14.50 -16.84 -26.31
N ALA A 4 14.64 -16.85 -24.99
CA ALA A 4 13.54 -16.55 -24.09
C ALA A 4 13.92 -15.32 -23.28
N HIS A 5 13.24 -14.22 -23.63
CA HIS A 5 13.08 -13.05 -22.78
C HIS A 5 12.85 -13.46 -21.33
N ASN A 6 13.81 -13.17 -20.46
CA ASN A 6 13.49 -12.79 -19.09
C ASN A 6 14.23 -11.48 -18.89
N GLN A 7 13.53 -10.38 -19.19
CA GLN A 7 13.99 -9.05 -18.86
C GLN A 7 14.25 -9.03 -17.36
N ALA A 8 15.53 -9.04 -16.98
CA ALA A 8 15.93 -8.80 -15.61
C ALA A 8 15.38 -7.44 -15.23
N ILE A 9 14.48 -7.41 -14.26
CA ILE A 9 13.94 -6.21 -13.64
C ILE A 9 15.15 -5.34 -13.27
N VAL A 10 15.29 -4.19 -13.93
CA VAL A 10 16.36 -3.24 -13.64
C VAL A 10 15.96 -2.54 -12.35
N TYR A 11 16.58 -2.95 -11.25
CA TYR A 11 16.45 -2.27 -9.97
C TYR A 11 17.29 -1.00 -10.00
N VAL A 12 16.65 0.16 -10.07
CA VAL A 12 17.29 1.43 -9.71
C VAL A 12 17.25 1.49 -8.19
N LEU A 13 18.43 1.49 -7.57
CA LEU A 13 18.60 1.66 -6.13
C LEU A 13 18.79 3.15 -5.87
N ASN A 14 18.06 3.71 -4.91
CA ASN A 14 18.39 5.03 -4.40
C ASN A 14 19.75 4.98 -3.65
N HIS A 15 20.26 6.14 -3.28
CA HIS A 15 21.57 6.32 -2.60
C HIS A 15 21.68 5.59 -1.24
N GLU A 16 20.62 4.92 -0.79
CA GLU A 16 20.54 4.11 0.43
C GLU A 16 20.31 2.61 0.16
N ASN A 17 20.46 2.15 -1.09
CA ASN A 17 20.34 0.74 -1.49
C ASN A 17 18.96 0.09 -1.19
N VAL A 18 17.86 0.85 -1.23
CA VAL A 18 16.51 0.30 -1.09
C VAL A 18 15.83 0.18 -2.46
N PRO A 19 15.27 -0.99 -2.83
CA PRO A 19 14.57 -1.18 -4.10
C PRO A 19 13.30 -0.32 -4.17
N GLU A 20 13.17 0.45 -5.26
CA GLU A 20 12.25 1.57 -5.52
C GLU A 20 10.73 1.26 -5.55
N ASP A 21 10.25 0.12 -5.01
CA ASP A 21 8.81 -0.20 -4.91
C ASP A 21 8.20 0.15 -3.52
N ARG A 22 9.04 0.55 -2.57
CA ARG A 22 8.65 0.95 -1.22
C ARG A 22 9.09 2.38 -1.02
N PHE A 23 8.15 3.32 -0.84
CA PHE A 23 8.18 4.33 0.26
C PHE A 23 7.30 5.56 0.04
N GLY A 24 6.92 5.95 -1.19
CA GLY A 24 6.13 7.18 -1.40
C GLY A 24 4.78 7.21 -0.68
N TRP A 25 3.95 6.18 -0.84
CA TRP A 25 2.58 6.15 -0.28
C TRP A 25 2.55 5.91 1.23
N ALA A 26 3.50 5.14 1.77
CA ALA A 26 3.56 4.86 3.21
C ALA A 26 4.00 6.11 3.98
N GLU A 27 5.00 6.83 3.48
CA GLU A 27 5.42 8.11 4.07
C GLU A 27 4.37 9.20 3.88
N ALA A 28 3.75 9.29 2.70
CA ALA A 28 2.67 10.23 2.45
C ALA A 28 1.49 9.99 3.39
N PHE A 29 1.12 8.72 3.61
CA PHE A 29 0.07 8.33 4.53
C PHE A 29 0.43 8.64 5.99
N GLU A 30 1.64 8.30 6.45
CA GLU A 30 2.07 8.62 7.82
C GLU A 30 2.15 10.14 8.05
N THR A 31 2.68 10.88 7.08
CA THR A 31 2.72 12.35 7.11
C THR A 31 1.32 12.95 7.16
N TRP A 32 0.40 12.46 6.32
CA TRP A 32 -1.01 12.86 6.35
C TRP A 32 -1.64 12.54 7.71
N ARG A 33 -1.42 11.33 8.24
CA ARG A 33 -1.94 10.89 9.54
C ARG A 33 -1.51 11.83 10.66
N GLN A 34 -0.23 12.19 10.69
CA GLN A 34 0.34 13.13 11.66
C GLN A 34 -0.24 14.54 11.48
N ARG A 35 -0.29 15.06 10.25
CA ARG A 35 -0.85 16.39 9.94
C ARG A 35 -2.32 16.53 10.32
N ARG A 36 -3.12 15.49 10.10
CA ARG A 36 -4.56 15.48 10.43
C ARG A 36 -4.84 15.06 11.88
N GLY A 37 -3.83 14.60 12.63
CA GLY A 37 -4.04 13.98 13.94
C GLY A 37 -4.96 12.76 13.87
N ALA A 38 -5.01 12.08 12.72
CA ALA A 38 -5.93 10.98 12.49
C ALA A 38 -5.44 9.71 13.20
N HIS A 39 -6.29 9.09 14.01
CA HIS A 39 -6.00 7.77 14.54
C HIS A 39 -6.52 6.70 13.59
N VAL A 40 -5.62 5.94 12.96
CA VAL A 40 -6.00 4.88 12.02
C VAL A 40 -5.82 3.51 12.68
N VAL A 41 -6.92 2.76 12.79
CA VAL A 41 -6.90 1.36 13.21
C VAL A 41 -6.87 0.47 11.97
N TRP A 42 -5.95 -0.49 11.96
CA TRP A 42 -5.82 -1.48 10.89
C TRP A 42 -6.31 -2.85 11.36
N THR A 43 -7.23 -3.45 10.63
CA THR A 43 -7.57 -4.88 10.76
C THR A 43 -7.22 -5.62 9.48
N HIS A 44 -6.87 -6.90 9.62
CA HIS A 44 -6.49 -7.76 8.50
C HIS A 44 -7.23 -9.07 8.60
N GLU A 45 -7.93 -9.45 7.53
CA GLU A 45 -8.71 -10.67 7.47
C GLU A 45 -8.46 -11.40 6.15
N PRO A 46 -8.33 -12.74 6.16
CA PRO A 46 -8.35 -13.50 4.93
C PRO A 46 -9.75 -13.45 4.30
N THR A 47 -9.81 -13.29 2.99
CA THR A 47 -11.04 -13.35 2.20
C THR A 47 -11.30 -14.79 1.73
N PRO A 48 -12.55 -15.13 1.34
CA PRO A 48 -12.86 -16.44 0.76
C PRO A 48 -12.08 -16.79 -0.52
N SER A 49 -11.51 -15.78 -1.18
CA SER A 49 -10.74 -15.90 -2.43
C SER A 49 -9.24 -16.17 -2.21
N ASN A 50 -8.81 -16.50 -0.98
CA ASN A 50 -7.39 -16.59 -0.56
C ASN A 50 -6.60 -15.27 -0.69
N GLU A 51 -7.28 -14.14 -0.82
CA GLU A 51 -6.65 -12.81 -0.74
C GLU A 51 -6.72 -12.29 0.69
N TRP A 52 -5.84 -11.39 1.07
CA TRP A 52 -5.92 -10.62 2.31
C TRP A 52 -6.73 -9.35 2.08
N CYS A 53 -7.54 -8.97 3.06
CA CYS A 53 -8.20 -7.68 3.15
C CYS A 53 -7.59 -6.88 4.30
N ALA A 54 -7.17 -5.65 4.04
CA ALA A 54 -6.75 -4.69 5.05
C ALA A 54 -7.79 -3.57 5.13
N THR A 55 -8.28 -3.30 6.34
CA THR A 55 -9.28 -2.25 6.60
C THR A 55 -8.65 -1.14 7.42
N ALA A 56 -8.68 0.08 6.91
CA ALA A 56 -8.30 1.30 7.61
C ALA A 56 -9.55 2.01 8.16
N THR A 57 -9.63 2.18 9.48
CA THR A 57 -10.70 2.94 10.12
C THR A 57 -10.14 4.20 10.77
N PHE A 58 -10.71 5.37 10.44
CA PHE A 58 -10.35 6.65 11.05
C PHE A 58 -11.53 7.62 11.02
N GLY A 59 -11.93 8.12 12.20
CA GLY A 59 -13.16 8.91 12.34
C GLY A 59 -14.38 8.11 11.87
N ALA A 60 -15.16 8.67 10.94
CA ALA A 60 -16.30 8.01 10.30
C ALA A 60 -15.93 7.25 9.01
N ASN A 61 -14.67 7.26 8.59
CA ASN A 61 -14.23 6.65 7.34
C ASN A 61 -13.75 5.22 7.58
N VAL A 62 -14.17 4.32 6.71
CA VAL A 62 -13.70 2.94 6.63
C VAL A 62 -13.31 2.68 5.19
N ILE A 63 -12.04 2.38 4.96
CA ILE A 63 -11.48 2.14 3.62
C ILE A 63 -10.79 0.79 3.60
N ASN A 64 -11.12 -0.02 2.60
CA ASN A 64 -10.59 -1.36 2.45
C ASN A 64 -9.62 -1.44 1.27
N GLY A 65 -8.68 -2.37 1.35
CA GLY A 65 -7.85 -2.80 0.24
C GLY A 65 -7.60 -4.29 0.30
N THR A 66 -7.60 -4.94 -0.86
CA THR A 66 -7.35 -6.38 -0.98
C THR A 66 -6.03 -6.65 -1.71
N GLY A 67 -5.42 -7.80 -1.47
CA GLY A 67 -4.20 -8.21 -2.17
C GLY A 67 -3.76 -9.62 -1.80
N ALA A 68 -2.84 -10.20 -2.58
CA ALA A 68 -2.35 -11.55 -2.34
C ALA A 68 -1.58 -11.69 -1.01
N THR A 69 -1.03 -10.58 -0.51
CA THR A 69 -0.37 -10.49 0.81
C THR A 69 -0.98 -9.39 1.67
N ILE A 70 -0.78 -9.47 2.99
CA ILE A 70 -1.16 -8.41 3.95
C ILE A 70 -0.57 -7.05 3.53
N GLN A 71 0.67 -7.04 3.05
CA GLN A 71 1.35 -5.82 2.61
C GLN A 71 0.69 -5.20 1.38
N GLU A 72 0.33 -6.01 0.38
CA GLU A 72 -0.40 -5.54 -0.80
C GLU A 72 -1.81 -5.05 -0.45
N ALA A 73 -2.53 -5.77 0.41
CA ALA A 73 -3.85 -5.35 0.88
C ALA A 73 -3.79 -3.96 1.54
N ARG A 74 -2.78 -3.73 2.40
CA ARG A 74 -2.55 -2.44 3.05
C ARG A 74 -2.14 -1.34 2.07
N LYS A 75 -1.27 -1.63 1.10
CA LYS A 75 -0.89 -0.71 0.02
C LYS A 75 -2.13 -0.26 -0.76
N ASN A 76 -2.97 -1.21 -1.16
CA ASN A 76 -4.19 -0.92 -1.91
C ASN A 76 -5.21 -0.12 -1.09
N ALA A 77 -5.29 -0.37 0.23
CA ALA A 77 -6.13 0.43 1.12
C ALA A 77 -5.66 1.89 1.17
N VAL A 78 -4.34 2.14 1.27
CA VAL A 78 -3.79 3.50 1.26
C VAL A 78 -4.04 4.21 -0.08
N ILE A 79 -3.87 3.52 -1.20
CA ILE A 79 -4.21 4.05 -2.53
C ILE A 79 -5.69 4.42 -2.60
N ASN A 80 -6.57 3.62 -2.01
CA ASN A 80 -8.00 3.92 -1.97
C ASN A 80 -8.32 5.14 -1.08
N ILE A 81 -7.59 5.34 0.03
CA ILE A 81 -7.69 6.55 0.87
C ILE A 81 -7.28 7.80 0.05
N GLU A 82 -6.20 7.69 -0.72
CA GLU A 82 -5.75 8.76 -1.62
C GLU A 82 -6.79 9.07 -2.70
N ARG A 83 -7.32 8.04 -3.38
CA ARG A 83 -8.36 8.18 -4.41
C ARG A 83 -9.67 8.73 -3.87
N ALA A 84 -10.00 8.43 -2.63
CA ALA A 84 -11.13 9.05 -1.92
C ALA A 84 -10.86 10.53 -1.59
N ASN A 85 -9.72 11.07 -2.02
CA ASN A 85 -9.28 12.45 -1.81
C ASN A 85 -9.16 12.82 -0.33
N ILE A 86 -8.94 11.82 0.52
CA ILE A 86 -8.83 12.00 1.97
C ILE A 86 -7.42 12.52 2.32
N LEU A 87 -6.42 12.22 1.48
CA LEU A 87 -5.03 12.66 1.67
C LEU A 87 -4.76 14.14 1.30
N HIS A 88 -5.67 14.79 0.56
CA HIS A 88 -5.49 16.17 0.03
C HIS A 88 -6.01 17.27 0.98
#